data_AF-A0A6I2RBN4-F1
#
_entry.id   AF-A0A6I2RBN4-F1
#
_cell.length_a   1.000
_cell.length_b   1.000
_cell.length_c   1.000
_cell.angle_alpha   90.00
_cell.angle_beta   90.00
_cell.angle_gamma   90.00
#
_symmetry.space_group_name_H-M   'P 1'
#
loop_
_entity.id
_entity.type
_entity.pdbx_description
1 polymer ?
#
loop_
_entity_poly.entity_id
_entity_poly.type
_entity_poly.pdbx_seq_one_letter_code
_entity_poly.pdbx_strand_id
1 'polypeptide(L)'
;MANIIKLGSLYLDDCPADTEIVYNSGQAIRIGEAVPGKEISWVVVNNMLIADRCILTKISWDNLKANDLVFGKEVSIGGFRFTVRLLQVGAEKDEPNEWDAALDAVGEDDSIWHWKDAYFWVQEPGKIGSYRAYRGYNSARYWGSRSSGYRNASLGFRPALVPLNTKHQDEIRIGEQLRLWGGQSIVSGRLEEISDYEMVLSDWDGTLFGDFGSRISDGRIVIDQGAIAGAQRI
;
A
#
# COMPACT_ATOMS: atom_id res chain seq x y z
N MET A 1 -2.71 -16.14 -5.19
CA MET A 1 -3.38 -15.12 -6.05
C MET A 1 -3.35 -13.82 -5.27
N ALA A 2 -2.96 -12.70 -5.89
CA ALA A 2 -2.85 -11.43 -5.17
C ALA A 2 -4.23 -10.85 -4.84
N ASN A 3 -4.41 -10.40 -3.60
CA ASN A 3 -5.62 -9.69 -3.18
C ASN A 3 -5.45 -8.20 -3.49
N ILE A 4 -6.30 -7.65 -4.36
CA ILE A 4 -6.25 -6.25 -4.78
C ILE A 4 -7.48 -5.51 -4.25
N ILE A 5 -7.26 -4.37 -3.61
CA ILE A 5 -8.32 -3.47 -3.13
C ILE A 5 -8.21 -2.09 -3.76
N LYS A 6 -9.32 -1.35 -3.76
CA LYS A 6 -9.35 0.07 -4.10
C LYS A 6 -9.50 0.88 -2.82
N LEU A 7 -8.58 1.83 -2.61
CA LEU A 7 -8.56 2.67 -1.41
C LEU A 7 -7.92 4.02 -1.73
N GLY A 8 -8.57 5.11 -1.30
CA GLY A 8 -8.07 6.46 -1.44
C GLY A 8 -7.80 6.91 -2.88
N SER A 9 -7.45 8.18 -3.04
CA SER A 9 -7.15 8.78 -4.33
C SER A 9 -5.89 9.64 -4.26
N LEU A 10 -5.24 9.80 -5.42
CA LEU A 10 -4.17 10.76 -5.62
C LEU A 10 -4.75 12.17 -5.74
N TYR A 11 -4.12 13.11 -5.05
CA TYR A 11 -4.38 14.54 -5.15
C TYR A 11 -3.11 15.28 -5.56
N LEU A 12 -3.24 16.14 -6.56
CA LEU A 12 -2.22 17.09 -6.99
C LEU A 12 -2.74 18.50 -6.76
N ASP A 13 -2.03 19.30 -5.96
CA ASP A 13 -2.47 20.64 -5.55
C ASP A 13 -3.91 20.64 -5.00
N ASP A 14 -4.20 19.65 -4.16
CA ASP A 14 -5.51 19.36 -3.55
C ASP A 14 -6.66 19.06 -4.53
N CYS A 15 -6.38 18.92 -5.82
CA CYS A 15 -7.33 18.43 -6.82
C CYS A 15 -7.19 16.91 -7.01
N PRO A 16 -8.29 16.13 -6.98
CA PRO A 16 -8.25 14.71 -7.33
C PRO A 16 -7.68 14.50 -8.74
N ALA A 17 -6.74 13.58 -8.89
CA ALA A 17 -6.06 13.29 -10.14
C ALA A 17 -6.18 11.81 -10.51
N ASP A 18 -6.04 11.52 -11.81
CA ASP A 18 -5.88 10.13 -12.27
C ASP A 18 -4.50 9.60 -11.89
N THR A 19 -4.35 8.27 -11.83
CA THR A 19 -3.06 7.61 -11.64
C THR A 19 -2.32 7.49 -12.96
N GLU A 20 -1.03 7.13 -12.89
CA GLU A 20 -0.14 6.93 -14.06
C GLU A 20 0.12 8.21 -14.88
N ILE A 21 -0.19 9.38 -14.31
CA ILE A 21 0.02 10.68 -14.96
C ILE A 21 1.44 11.22 -14.74
N VAL A 22 1.86 12.09 -15.65
CA VAL A 22 3.14 12.79 -15.58
C VAL A 22 3.08 13.85 -14.48
N TYR A 23 4.00 13.78 -13.52
CA TYR A 23 4.14 14.78 -12.47
C TYR A 23 4.67 16.11 -13.02
N ASN A 24 4.00 17.22 -12.70
CA ASN A 24 4.54 18.56 -12.96
C ASN A 24 5.34 19.04 -11.75
N SER A 25 6.53 19.57 -12.00
CA SER A 25 7.44 19.95 -10.91
C SER A 25 6.85 21.05 -10.06
N GLY A 26 6.88 20.87 -8.74
CA GLY A 26 6.41 21.87 -7.78
C GLY A 26 4.96 21.66 -7.33
N GLN A 27 4.23 20.71 -7.92
CA GLN A 27 2.90 20.35 -7.42
C GLN A 27 3.01 19.65 -6.06
N ALA A 28 2.07 19.99 -5.16
CA ALA A 28 1.89 19.29 -3.90
C ALA A 28 1.26 17.92 -4.17
N ILE A 29 1.81 16.87 -3.55
CA ILE A 29 1.35 15.49 -3.71
C ILE A 29 0.72 15.03 -2.40
N ARG A 30 -0.48 14.48 -2.48
CA ARG A 30 -1.17 13.89 -1.34
C ARG A 30 -1.94 12.63 -1.76
N ILE A 31 -2.02 11.66 -0.86
CA ILE A 31 -3.01 10.59 -0.91
C ILE A 31 -4.06 10.92 0.14
N GLY A 32 -5.34 10.77 -0.20
CA GLY A 32 -6.42 10.99 0.77
C GLY A 32 -7.68 10.23 0.38
N GLU A 33 -8.83 10.78 0.77
CA GLU A 33 -10.14 10.15 0.58
C GLU A 33 -10.38 9.67 -0.86
N ALA A 34 -11.13 8.57 -0.97
CA ALA A 34 -11.43 7.97 -2.25
C ALA A 34 -12.39 8.86 -3.04
N VAL A 35 -12.08 9.08 -4.32
CA VAL A 35 -12.96 9.72 -5.29
C VAL A 35 -13.40 8.66 -6.29
N PRO A 36 -14.72 8.47 -6.51
CA PRO A 36 -15.23 7.45 -7.43
C PRO A 36 -14.56 7.50 -8.81
N GLY A 37 -13.97 6.38 -9.24
CA GLY A 37 -13.27 6.25 -10.52
C GLY A 37 -11.83 6.75 -10.54
N LYS A 38 -11.33 7.31 -9.44
CA LYS A 38 -9.93 7.76 -9.25
C LYS A 38 -9.24 7.01 -8.11
N GLU A 39 -9.75 5.85 -7.72
CA GLU A 39 -9.19 5.09 -6.61
C GLU A 39 -7.85 4.48 -7.00
N ILE A 40 -6.92 4.43 -6.04
CA ILE A 40 -5.66 3.72 -6.21
C ILE A 40 -5.91 2.23 -5.97
N SER A 41 -5.33 1.38 -6.81
CA SER A 41 -5.35 -0.07 -6.64
C SER A 41 -4.15 -0.52 -5.81
N TRP A 42 -4.40 -1.33 -4.79
CA TRP A 42 -3.42 -1.75 -3.81
C TRP A 42 -3.39 -3.26 -3.68
N VAL A 43 -2.19 -3.83 -3.74
CA VAL A 43 -1.94 -5.21 -3.38
C VAL A 43 -1.81 -5.31 -1.86
N VAL A 44 -2.63 -6.16 -1.25
CA VAL A 44 -2.59 -6.48 0.18
C VAL A 44 -1.49 -7.52 0.42
N VAL A 45 -0.42 -7.13 1.09
CA VAL A 45 0.75 -8.00 1.30
C VAL A 45 1.61 -7.51 2.46
N ASN A 46 2.24 -8.42 3.21
CA ASN A 46 3.19 -8.10 4.29
C ASN A 46 2.66 -7.06 5.32
N ASN A 47 1.38 -7.18 5.69
CA ASN A 47 0.71 -6.24 6.61
C ASN A 47 0.68 -4.78 6.13
N MET A 48 0.85 -4.55 4.83
CA MET A 48 0.79 -3.23 4.20
C MET A 48 0.02 -3.30 2.89
N LEU A 49 -0.20 -2.13 2.30
CA LEU A 49 -0.78 -1.97 0.98
C LEU A 49 0.29 -1.40 0.07
N ILE A 50 0.61 -2.10 -1.02
CA ILE A 50 1.57 -1.60 -2.02
C ILE A 50 0.79 -1.26 -3.29
N ALA A 51 0.97 -0.06 -3.84
CA ALA A 51 0.32 0.30 -5.08
C ALA A 51 0.72 -0.69 -6.20
N ASP A 52 -0.27 -1.19 -6.93
CA ASP A 52 -0.07 -2.20 -7.99
C ASP A 52 0.72 -1.66 -9.19
N ARG A 53 0.91 -0.34 -9.26
CA ARG A 53 1.61 0.40 -10.31
C ARG A 53 2.21 1.71 -9.80
N CYS A 54 2.97 2.40 -10.64
CA CYS A 54 3.38 3.77 -10.34
C CYS A 54 2.19 4.73 -10.51
N ILE A 55 1.80 5.44 -9.45
CA ILE A 55 0.67 6.38 -9.51
C ILE A 55 1.05 7.73 -10.12
N LEU A 56 2.35 8.05 -10.14
CA LEU A 56 2.93 9.20 -10.84
C LEU A 56 4.18 8.78 -11.60
N THR A 57 4.45 9.44 -12.72
CA THR A 57 5.66 9.26 -13.54
C THR A 57 6.43 10.58 -13.70
N LYS A 58 7.68 10.53 -14.20
CA LYS A 58 8.53 11.72 -14.39
C LYS A 58 8.70 12.53 -13.11
N ILE A 59 8.87 11.85 -11.99
CA ILE A 59 9.07 12.45 -10.66
C ILE A 59 10.46 12.10 -10.15
N SER A 60 11.12 13.03 -9.46
CA SER A 60 12.42 12.77 -8.84
C SER A 60 12.27 12.32 -7.39
N TRP A 61 13.28 11.66 -6.86
CA TRP A 61 13.35 11.34 -5.44
C TRP A 61 13.33 12.63 -4.59
N ASP A 62 13.99 13.69 -5.06
CA ASP A 62 13.97 14.99 -4.36
C ASP A 62 12.57 15.63 -4.34
N ASN A 63 11.74 15.44 -5.38
CA ASN A 63 10.35 15.89 -5.37
C ASN A 63 9.52 15.13 -4.32
N LEU A 64 9.74 13.81 -4.22
CA LEU A 64 9.08 12.98 -3.21
C LEU A 64 9.51 13.37 -1.80
N LYS A 65 10.81 13.64 -1.60
CA LYS A 65 11.35 14.12 -0.34
C LYS A 65 10.75 15.46 0.07
N ALA A 66 10.62 16.40 -0.88
CA ALA A 66 10.03 17.71 -0.62
C ALA A 66 8.53 17.65 -0.24
N ASN A 67 7.86 16.52 -0.49
CA ASN A 67 6.47 16.26 -0.12
C ASN A 67 6.34 15.36 1.13
N ASP A 68 7.45 15.02 1.79
CA ASP A 68 7.55 14.10 2.93
C ASP A 68 7.16 12.64 2.62
N LEU A 69 7.20 12.24 1.35
CA LEU A 69 6.73 10.92 0.89
C LEU A 69 7.82 9.85 0.87
N VAL A 70 9.08 10.19 1.16
CA VAL A 70 10.18 9.21 1.16
C VAL A 70 10.09 8.31 2.38
N PHE A 71 10.14 8.90 3.58
CA PHE A 71 10.29 8.16 4.83
C PHE A 71 8.97 7.93 5.56
N GLY A 72 7.95 8.73 5.28
CA GLY A 72 6.66 8.61 5.93
C GLY A 72 5.94 9.93 6.08
N LYS A 73 4.67 9.93 5.69
CA LYS A 73 3.71 10.98 5.97
C LYS A 73 2.43 10.32 6.46
N GLU A 74 1.87 10.81 7.55
CA GLU A 74 0.57 10.32 8.04
C GLU A 74 -0.55 10.79 7.11
N VAL A 75 -1.46 9.89 6.78
CA VAL A 75 -2.68 10.16 6.01
C VAL A 75 -3.86 9.43 6.65
N SER A 76 -5.04 10.03 6.53
CA SER A 76 -6.30 9.40 6.89
C SER A 76 -7.10 9.12 5.62
N ILE A 77 -7.64 7.91 5.51
CA ILE A 77 -8.48 7.48 4.39
C ILE A 77 -9.64 6.67 4.96
N GLY A 78 -10.87 7.12 4.76
CA GLY A 78 -12.06 6.43 5.26
C GLY A 78 -12.08 6.29 6.78
N GLY A 79 -11.47 7.24 7.50
CA GLY A 79 -11.30 7.24 8.96
C GLY A 79 -9.99 6.59 9.43
N PHE A 80 -9.46 5.61 8.70
CA PHE A 80 -8.28 4.88 9.11
C PHE A 80 -6.99 5.64 8.83
N ARG A 81 -6.01 5.46 9.72
CA ARG A 81 -4.71 6.15 9.64
C ARG A 81 -3.62 5.25 9.08
N PHE A 82 -2.82 5.82 8.18
CA PHE A 82 -1.72 5.14 7.51
C PHE A 82 -0.49 6.04 7.46
N THR A 83 0.68 5.43 7.38
CA THR A 83 1.88 6.10 6.88
C THR A 83 2.02 5.81 5.39
N VAL A 84 1.98 6.84 4.55
CA VAL A 84 2.39 6.74 3.14
C VAL A 84 3.90 6.96 3.01
N ARG A 85 4.58 6.06 2.31
CA ARG A 85 6.03 6.17 2.06
C ARG A 85 6.48 5.40 0.83
N LEU A 86 7.76 5.54 0.47
CA LEU A 86 8.42 4.62 -0.45
C LEU A 86 8.69 3.27 0.23
N LEU A 87 8.84 2.22 -0.59
CA LEU A 87 9.25 0.89 -0.16
C LEU A 87 10.72 0.88 0.29
N GLN A 88 11.03 -0.03 1.21
CA GLN A 88 12.39 -0.38 1.61
C GLN A 88 12.82 -1.62 0.82
N VAL A 89 13.86 -1.48 0.00
CA VAL A 89 14.28 -2.52 -0.97
C VAL A 89 15.71 -3.01 -0.78
N GLY A 90 16.34 -2.66 0.35
CA GLY A 90 17.73 -2.99 0.63
C GLY A 90 18.72 -2.11 -0.17
N ALA A 91 19.89 -1.89 0.42
CA ALA A 91 20.95 -1.11 -0.20
C ALA A 91 21.73 -1.95 -1.22
N GLU A 92 21.77 -3.26 -1.00
CA GLU A 92 22.48 -4.23 -1.83
C GLU A 92 21.55 -5.33 -2.33
N LYS A 93 22.01 -6.03 -3.36
CA LYS A 93 21.31 -7.17 -3.93
C LYS A 93 21.21 -8.29 -2.89
N ASP A 94 20.06 -8.96 -2.83
CA ASP A 94 19.78 -10.13 -2.00
C ASP A 94 19.66 -9.83 -0.48
N GLU A 95 19.62 -8.56 -0.07
CA GLU A 95 19.22 -8.17 1.29
C GLU A 95 17.70 -8.38 1.48
N PRO A 96 17.25 -8.97 2.61
CA PRO A 96 15.84 -9.08 2.93
C PRO A 96 15.16 -7.70 2.92
N ASN A 97 14.11 -7.57 2.12
CA ASN A 97 13.46 -6.28 1.91
C ASN A 97 11.96 -6.41 1.61
N GLU A 98 11.23 -5.32 1.74
CA GLU A 98 9.76 -5.30 1.67
C GLU A 98 9.24 -5.69 0.29
N TRP A 99 9.95 -5.26 -0.75
CA TRP A 99 9.55 -5.50 -2.13
C TRP A 99 9.77 -6.96 -2.53
N ASP A 100 10.95 -7.50 -2.30
CA ASP A 100 11.24 -8.90 -2.63
C ASP A 100 10.36 -9.86 -1.80
N ALA A 101 10.12 -9.56 -0.52
CA ALA A 101 9.17 -10.32 0.29
C ALA A 101 7.73 -10.27 -0.27
N ALA A 102 7.31 -9.12 -0.81
CA ALA A 102 5.99 -9.01 -1.44
C ALA A 102 5.90 -9.86 -2.72
N LEU A 103 6.95 -9.82 -3.55
CA LEU A 103 7.04 -10.65 -4.76
C LEU A 103 7.05 -12.15 -4.42
N ASP A 104 7.75 -12.55 -3.36
CA ASP A 104 7.78 -13.95 -2.90
C ASP A 104 6.39 -14.41 -2.42
N ALA A 105 5.62 -13.52 -1.78
CA ALA A 105 4.32 -13.84 -1.22
C ALA A 105 3.21 -13.96 -2.27
N VAL A 106 3.20 -13.09 -3.29
CA VAL A 106 2.08 -13.00 -4.25
C VAL A 106 2.45 -13.22 -5.72
N GLY A 107 3.74 -13.40 -6.02
CA GLY A 107 4.29 -13.58 -7.36
C GLY A 107 4.87 -12.28 -7.95
N GLU A 108 5.60 -12.42 -9.05
CA GLU A 108 6.33 -11.34 -9.73
C GLU A 108 5.78 -10.99 -11.13
N ASP A 109 4.55 -11.43 -11.42
CA ASP A 109 3.90 -11.21 -12.71
C ASP A 109 3.63 -9.71 -12.95
N ASP A 110 3.88 -9.27 -14.18
CA ASP A 110 3.63 -7.89 -14.62
C ASP A 110 2.14 -7.53 -14.58
N SER A 111 1.24 -8.52 -14.73
CA SER A 111 -0.21 -8.33 -14.59
C SER A 111 -0.64 -7.91 -13.17
N ILE A 112 0.19 -8.18 -12.15
CA ILE A 112 -0.05 -7.76 -10.77
C ILE A 112 0.63 -6.41 -10.52
N TRP A 113 1.92 -6.31 -10.89
CA TRP A 113 2.80 -5.26 -10.39
C TRP A 113 3.16 -4.18 -11.40
N HIS A 114 2.73 -4.30 -12.66
CA HIS A 114 2.91 -3.32 -13.73
C HIS A 114 4.34 -2.73 -13.71
N TRP A 115 5.34 -3.61 -13.61
CA TRP A 115 6.74 -3.23 -13.48
C TRP A 115 7.38 -3.03 -14.84
N LYS A 116 6.84 -3.62 -15.90
CA LYS A 116 7.38 -3.51 -17.25
C LYS A 116 7.31 -2.06 -17.70
N ASP A 117 8.43 -1.60 -18.26
CA ASP A 117 8.60 -0.22 -18.73
C ASP A 117 8.47 0.88 -17.64
N ALA A 118 8.36 0.50 -16.36
CA ALA A 118 8.23 1.40 -15.22
C ALA A 118 9.25 1.11 -14.12
N TYR A 119 10.07 2.12 -13.81
CA TYR A 119 10.87 2.19 -12.60
C TYR A 119 10.13 2.92 -11.48
N PHE A 120 10.42 2.58 -10.23
CA PHE A 120 9.95 3.36 -9.08
C PHE A 120 11.09 3.64 -8.09
N TRP A 121 11.05 4.83 -7.50
CA TRP A 121 11.97 5.23 -6.44
C TRP A 121 11.71 4.45 -5.14
N VAL A 122 12.77 4.27 -4.35
CA VAL A 122 12.75 3.59 -3.04
C VAL A 122 13.43 4.45 -1.97
N GLN A 123 13.40 4.01 -0.71
CA GLN A 123 13.99 4.79 0.39
C GLN A 123 15.53 4.86 0.31
N GLU A 124 16.16 3.76 -0.08
CA GLU A 124 17.58 3.55 0.11
C GLU A 124 18.47 4.47 -0.74
N PRO A 125 19.63 4.90 -0.20
CA PRO A 125 20.64 5.56 -0.98
C PRO A 125 21.22 4.63 -2.04
N GLY A 126 21.67 5.20 -3.15
CA GLY A 126 22.53 4.49 -4.09
C GLY A 126 23.97 4.42 -3.56
N LYS A 127 24.82 3.66 -4.27
CA LYS A 127 26.26 3.51 -3.92
C LYS A 127 27.04 4.84 -3.97
N ILE A 128 26.55 5.78 -4.78
CA ILE A 128 27.06 7.15 -4.85
C ILE A 128 26.17 8.02 -3.96
N GLY A 129 26.72 8.87 -3.09
CA GLY A 129 25.95 9.58 -2.06
C GLY A 129 24.81 10.48 -2.58
N SER A 130 24.93 11.02 -3.79
CA SER A 130 23.87 11.80 -4.45
C SER A 130 22.84 10.95 -5.20
N TYR A 131 23.03 9.64 -5.26
CA TYR A 131 22.16 8.72 -5.98
C TYR A 131 21.16 8.07 -5.03
N ARG A 132 20.05 7.63 -5.59
CA ARG A 132 18.98 6.92 -4.91
C ARG A 132 18.66 5.65 -5.68
N ALA A 133 18.29 4.61 -4.95
CA ALA A 133 17.95 3.34 -5.56
C ALA A 133 16.56 3.42 -6.21
N TYR A 134 16.35 2.58 -7.22
CA TYR A 134 15.07 2.36 -7.86
C TYR A 134 14.95 0.90 -8.32
N ARG A 135 13.73 0.43 -8.51
CA ARG A 135 13.44 -0.94 -8.99
C ARG A 135 12.55 -0.94 -10.24
N GLY A 136 12.46 -2.07 -10.95
CA GLY A 136 11.49 -2.29 -12.04
C GLY A 136 12.05 -2.21 -13.47
N TYR A 137 11.16 -2.00 -14.45
CA TYR A 137 11.39 -1.89 -15.91
C TYR A 137 11.74 -3.20 -16.62
N ASN A 138 12.91 -3.78 -16.33
CA ASN A 138 13.38 -5.00 -17.01
C ASN A 138 12.85 -6.27 -16.34
N SER A 139 12.67 -6.20 -15.02
CA SER A 139 12.04 -7.23 -14.19
C SER A 139 11.56 -6.57 -12.90
N ALA A 140 10.63 -7.21 -12.18
CA ALA A 140 10.20 -6.74 -10.86
C ALA A 140 11.39 -6.53 -9.90
N ARG A 141 12.42 -7.37 -10.01
CA ARG A 141 13.60 -7.39 -9.13
C ARG A 141 14.79 -6.60 -9.63
N TYR A 142 14.69 -6.01 -10.82
CA TYR A 142 15.77 -5.18 -11.34
C TYR A 142 16.08 -4.05 -10.34
N TRP A 143 17.37 -3.82 -10.08
CA TRP A 143 17.85 -2.79 -9.18
C TRP A 143 18.78 -1.85 -9.94
N GLY A 144 18.61 -0.55 -9.74
CA GLY A 144 19.50 0.47 -10.25
C GLY A 144 19.59 1.65 -9.31
N SER A 145 20.47 2.60 -9.63
CA SER A 145 20.51 3.87 -8.92
C SER A 145 20.78 5.03 -9.87
N ARG A 146 20.26 6.21 -9.53
CA ARG A 146 20.47 7.44 -10.30
C ARG A 146 20.47 8.64 -9.37
N SER A 147 20.97 9.77 -9.87
CA SER A 147 20.93 11.05 -9.16
C SER A 147 19.52 11.34 -8.61
N SER A 148 19.43 11.78 -7.36
CA SER A 148 18.16 12.03 -6.65
C SER A 148 17.23 13.01 -7.37
N GLY A 149 17.81 13.96 -8.13
CA GLY A 149 17.08 14.95 -8.92
C GLY A 149 16.70 14.48 -10.33
N TYR A 150 17.12 13.27 -10.74
CA TYR A 150 16.82 12.75 -12.07
C TYR A 150 15.32 12.50 -12.27
N ARG A 151 14.82 12.83 -13.46
CA ARG A 151 13.41 12.63 -13.85
C ARG A 151 13.38 11.98 -15.23
N ASN A 152 12.57 10.94 -15.38
CA ASN A 152 12.34 10.26 -16.65
C ASN A 152 10.88 9.82 -16.72
N ALA A 153 10.29 9.78 -17.92
CA ALA A 153 8.94 9.32 -18.14
C ALA A 153 8.69 7.90 -17.59
N SER A 154 9.69 7.02 -17.58
CA SER A 154 9.58 5.68 -16.99
C SER A 154 9.87 5.64 -15.49
N LEU A 155 10.26 6.74 -14.83
CA LEU A 155 10.66 6.74 -13.42
C LEU A 155 9.61 7.43 -12.56
N GLY A 156 9.01 6.67 -11.65
CA GLY A 156 7.77 7.02 -10.98
C GLY A 156 7.76 6.87 -9.47
N PHE A 157 6.57 7.11 -8.93
CA PHE A 157 6.22 6.96 -7.53
C PHE A 157 5.27 5.77 -7.35
N ARG A 158 5.72 4.77 -6.61
CA ARG A 158 4.93 3.62 -6.15
C ARG A 158 4.88 3.66 -4.63
N PRO A 159 3.78 4.16 -4.03
CA PRO A 159 3.67 4.22 -2.57
C PRO A 159 3.40 2.86 -1.96
N ALA A 160 3.77 2.74 -0.69
CA ALA A 160 3.19 1.81 0.26
C ALA A 160 2.37 2.58 1.32
N LEU A 161 1.22 2.05 1.72
CA LEU A 161 0.51 2.45 2.93
C LEU A 161 0.77 1.41 4.02
N VAL A 162 1.38 1.86 5.11
CA VAL A 162 1.56 1.07 6.31
C VAL A 162 0.50 1.50 7.31
N PRO A 163 -0.44 0.63 7.69
CA PRO A 163 -1.43 0.96 8.71
C PRO A 163 -0.76 1.40 10.01
N LEU A 164 -1.25 2.48 10.60
CA LEU A 164 -0.81 2.90 11.93
C LEU A 164 -1.66 2.17 12.95
N ASN A 165 -1.01 1.34 13.77
CA ASN A 165 -1.63 0.45 14.76
C ASN A 165 -2.74 1.21 15.51
N THR A 166 -3.96 0.99 15.06
CA THR A 166 -5.13 1.69 15.55
C THR A 166 -5.78 0.67 16.44
N LYS A 167 -5.92 0.97 17.73
CA LYS A 167 -7.04 0.39 18.45
C LYS A 167 -8.29 0.89 17.71
N HIS A 168 -8.73 0.10 16.74
CA HIS A 168 -9.78 0.45 15.78
C HIS A 168 -11.14 0.66 16.47
N GLN A 169 -11.21 0.31 17.77
CA GLN A 169 -12.39 0.37 18.62
C GLN A 169 -13.04 1.76 18.68
N ASP A 170 -12.28 2.86 18.63
CA ASP A 170 -12.88 4.20 18.78
C ASP A 170 -13.59 4.67 17.50
N GLU A 171 -13.20 4.13 16.34
CA GLU A 171 -13.71 4.57 15.04
C GLU A 171 -14.79 3.65 14.47
N ILE A 172 -14.72 2.36 14.77
CA ILE A 172 -15.60 1.34 14.17
C ILE A 172 -16.82 1.08 15.06
N ARG A 173 -18.01 0.98 14.44
CA ARG A 173 -19.27 0.69 15.14
C ARG A 173 -19.85 -0.66 14.75
N ILE A 174 -20.51 -1.32 15.71
CA ILE A 174 -21.31 -2.52 15.44
C ILE A 174 -22.33 -2.20 14.35
N GLY A 175 -22.43 -3.10 13.39
CA GLY A 175 -23.30 -3.03 12.22
C GLY A 175 -22.65 -2.41 10.98
N GLU A 176 -21.45 -1.85 11.07
CA GLU A 176 -20.70 -1.36 9.91
C GLU A 176 -20.23 -2.53 9.02
N GLN A 177 -20.23 -2.30 7.70
CA GLN A 177 -19.61 -3.18 6.72
C GLN A 177 -18.13 -2.83 6.61
N LEU A 178 -17.29 -3.83 6.85
CA LEU A 178 -15.85 -3.65 6.93
C LEU A 178 -15.14 -4.65 6.04
N ARG A 179 -13.97 -4.24 5.59
CA ARG A 179 -12.96 -5.13 5.04
C ARG A 179 -11.71 -5.05 5.92
N LEU A 180 -11.31 -6.19 6.46
CA LEU A 180 -10.15 -6.38 7.32
C LEU A 180 -9.09 -7.18 6.57
N TRP A 181 -7.81 -6.88 6.80
CA TRP A 181 -6.71 -7.64 6.24
C TRP A 181 -5.55 -7.80 7.22
N GLY A 182 -4.77 -8.86 7.03
CA GLY A 182 -3.59 -9.17 7.82
C GLY A 182 -2.90 -10.42 7.30
N GLY A 183 -1.56 -10.39 7.26
CA GLY A 183 -0.77 -11.38 6.53
C GLY A 183 -1.17 -11.41 5.05
N GLN A 184 -1.68 -12.56 4.61
CA GLN A 184 -2.27 -12.75 3.27
C GLN A 184 -3.81 -12.82 3.31
N SER A 185 -4.40 -12.71 4.50
CA SER A 185 -5.85 -12.79 4.69
C SER A 185 -6.52 -11.47 4.32
N ILE A 186 -7.71 -11.58 3.74
CA ILE A 186 -8.61 -10.46 3.53
C ILE A 186 -10.03 -10.95 3.70
N VAL A 187 -10.78 -10.30 4.58
CA VAL A 187 -12.17 -10.67 4.90
C VAL A 187 -13.02 -9.42 4.83
N SER A 188 -14.17 -9.52 4.21
CA SER A 188 -15.21 -8.49 4.24
C SER A 188 -16.43 -9.03 4.96
N GLY A 189 -17.15 -8.21 5.73
CA GLY A 189 -18.37 -8.63 6.41
C GLY A 189 -18.91 -7.54 7.34
N ARG A 190 -20.08 -7.81 7.91
CA ARG A 190 -20.75 -6.90 8.84
C ARG A 190 -20.26 -7.13 10.24
N LEU A 191 -19.80 -6.09 10.93
CA LEU A 191 -19.35 -6.19 12.31
C LEU A 191 -20.53 -6.47 13.24
N GLU A 192 -20.50 -7.57 13.96
CA GLU A 192 -21.51 -7.92 14.96
C GLU A 192 -21.00 -7.70 16.39
N GLU A 193 -19.74 -8.01 16.65
CA GLU A 193 -19.15 -7.91 17.99
C GLU A 193 -17.70 -7.41 17.89
N ILE A 194 -17.29 -6.59 18.86
CA ILE A 194 -15.92 -6.09 19.01
C ILE A 194 -15.53 -6.15 20.49
N SER A 195 -14.37 -6.75 20.77
CA SER A 195 -13.77 -6.82 22.10
C SER A 195 -12.35 -6.26 22.08
N ASP A 196 -11.56 -6.43 23.14
CA ASP A 196 -10.13 -6.06 23.17
C ASP A 196 -9.24 -7.01 22.37
N TYR A 197 -9.74 -8.20 22.03
CA TYR A 197 -8.95 -9.27 21.42
C TYR A 197 -9.55 -9.75 20.10
N GLU A 198 -10.86 -9.61 19.90
CA GLU A 198 -11.55 -10.25 18.79
C GLU A 198 -12.53 -9.29 18.10
N MET A 199 -12.76 -9.55 16.82
CA MET A 199 -13.87 -8.99 16.05
C MET A 199 -14.69 -10.14 15.47
N VAL A 200 -16.02 -10.02 15.50
CA VAL A 200 -16.92 -11.01 14.91
C VAL A 200 -17.64 -10.40 13.73
N LEU A 201 -17.50 -11.01 12.55
CA LEU A 201 -18.20 -10.60 11.34
C LEU A 201 -19.28 -11.61 10.93
N SER A 202 -20.45 -11.10 10.55
CA SER A 202 -21.50 -11.84 9.85
C SER A 202 -21.44 -11.57 8.34
N ASP A 203 -22.17 -12.38 7.56
CA ASP A 203 -22.30 -12.25 6.10
C ASP A 203 -20.95 -12.06 5.39
N TRP A 204 -19.95 -12.79 5.88
CA TRP A 204 -18.56 -12.55 5.50
C TRP A 204 -18.18 -13.30 4.22
N ASP A 205 -17.24 -12.72 3.47
CA ASP A 205 -16.60 -13.30 2.31
C ASP A 205 -15.09 -12.97 2.33
N GLY A 206 -14.29 -13.77 1.63
CA GLY A 206 -12.86 -13.52 1.46
C GLY A 206 -11.99 -14.75 1.65
N THR A 207 -10.71 -14.51 1.97
CA THR A 207 -9.69 -15.54 2.11
C THR A 207 -9.00 -15.47 3.46
N LEU A 208 -8.84 -16.65 4.08
CA LEU A 208 -8.18 -16.83 5.37
C LEU A 208 -6.89 -17.61 5.19
N PHE A 209 -5.84 -17.11 5.83
CA PHE A 209 -4.54 -17.75 5.92
C PHE A 209 -4.05 -17.75 7.36
N GLY A 210 -3.54 -18.90 7.80
CA GLY A 210 -3.02 -19.08 9.16
C GLY A 210 -4.07 -18.78 10.23
N ASP A 211 -3.62 -18.10 11.28
CA ASP A 211 -4.41 -17.87 12.50
C ASP A 211 -5.19 -16.53 12.46
N PHE A 212 -5.43 -15.96 11.27
CA PHE A 212 -6.11 -14.67 11.13
C PHE A 212 -7.53 -14.68 11.70
N GLY A 213 -8.26 -15.79 11.51
CA GLY A 213 -9.61 -15.93 12.03
C GLY A 213 -10.18 -17.32 11.83
N SER A 214 -11.21 -17.65 12.59
CA SER A 214 -11.87 -18.95 12.59
C SER A 214 -13.37 -18.81 12.41
N ARG A 215 -13.94 -19.66 11.54
CA ARG A 215 -15.39 -19.75 11.37
C ARG A 215 -16.01 -20.43 12.60
N ILE A 216 -17.08 -19.85 13.13
CA ILE A 216 -17.84 -20.42 14.24
C ILE A 216 -19.13 -21.11 13.77
N SER A 217 -19.74 -21.89 14.65
CA SER A 217 -20.83 -22.84 14.32
C SER A 217 -22.08 -22.22 13.70
N ASP A 218 -22.32 -20.93 13.95
CA ASP A 218 -23.47 -20.19 13.39
C ASP A 218 -23.17 -19.55 12.02
N GLY A 219 -21.98 -19.79 11.47
CA GLY A 219 -21.57 -19.32 10.16
C GLY A 219 -20.79 -18.00 10.16
N ARG A 220 -20.75 -17.27 11.29
CA ARG A 220 -19.93 -16.06 11.46
C ARG A 220 -18.44 -16.40 11.51
N ILE A 221 -17.61 -15.37 11.45
CA ILE A 221 -16.16 -15.47 11.63
C ILE A 221 -15.69 -14.65 12.82
N VAL A 222 -14.81 -15.23 13.62
CA VAL A 222 -14.08 -14.55 14.70
C VAL A 222 -12.67 -14.27 14.22
N ILE A 223 -12.21 -13.04 14.32
CA ILE A 223 -10.91 -12.56 13.85
C ILE A 223 -10.14 -12.03 15.06
N ASP A 224 -8.90 -12.49 15.23
CA ASP A 224 -7.99 -11.94 16.25
C ASP A 224 -7.58 -10.52 15.84
N GLN A 225 -7.83 -9.54 16.71
CA GLN A 225 -7.44 -8.16 16.47
C GLN A 225 -5.93 -7.99 16.34
N GLY A 226 -5.14 -8.82 17.03
CA GLY A 226 -3.69 -8.84 16.89
C GLY A 226 -3.23 -9.30 15.50
N ALA A 227 -4.08 -10.02 14.76
CA ALA A 227 -3.81 -10.45 13.40
C ALA A 227 -4.23 -9.41 12.34
N ILE A 228 -5.03 -8.40 12.71
CA ILE A 228 -5.47 -7.33 11.80
C ILE A 228 -4.32 -6.34 11.58
N ALA A 229 -3.83 -6.29 10.36
CA ALA A 229 -2.90 -5.26 9.93
C ALA A 229 -3.62 -3.97 9.58
N GLY A 230 -4.79 -4.04 8.94
CA GLY A 230 -5.55 -2.85 8.58
C GLY A 230 -7.00 -3.13 8.24
N ALA A 231 -7.75 -2.05 8.09
CA ALA A 231 -9.18 -2.07 7.84
C ALA A 231 -9.64 -0.93 6.94
N GLN A 232 -10.76 -1.13 6.25
CA GLN A 232 -11.50 -0.08 5.54
C GLN A 232 -13.00 -0.31 5.66
N ARG A 233 -13.80 0.76 5.59
CA ARG A 233 -15.25 0.69 5.42
C ARG A 233 -15.60 0.41 3.96
N ILE A 234 -16.65 -0.37 3.72
CA ILE A 234 -17.13 -0.74 2.36
C ILE A 234 -18.65 -0.61 2.23
#